data_AF-A0A534F3C0-F1
#
_entry.id   AF-A0A534F3C0-F1
#
_cell.length_a   1.000
_cell.length_b   1.000
_cell.length_c   1.000
_cell.angle_alpha   90.00
_cell.angle_beta   90.00
_cell.angle_gamma   90.00
#
_symmetry.space_group_name_H-M   'P 1'
#
loop_
_entity.id
_entity.type
_entity.pdbx_description
1 polymer ?
#
loop_
_entity_poly.entity_id
_entity_poly.type
_entity_poly.pdbx_seq_one_letter_code
_entity_poly.pdbx_strand_id
1 'polypeptide(L)'
;MPLSESIATHVRDGASVALEGFTHLIPFAAGHEIIRQRRRGLHLIRMTPDLIHDQMIGMGCAERLTFSWGGNPGVGSLHRLRDAIERQWPQPLAITEHTHAEIGAAYQAGASGLPCALMHHYADTDLDRARGAQMRTVTCPFSGERLLAVPAITPDVTILHAQQVDRNGNVLIRGIIGAAREAALAARRLVVTVEQEVEHFDAPLNAIVLPHWLVTAVSVVPGGAHPSYAAGFYERDNRFYLEWDQIARDRGRFQQWMQEHVLSSRDHAELLARLRVAA
;
A
#
# COMPACT_ATOMS: atom_id res chain seq x y z
N MET A 1 19.92 3.46 -0.87
CA MET A 1 20.21 3.32 0.58
C MET A 1 19.58 2.03 1.13
N PRO A 2 20.06 1.44 2.23
CA PRO A 2 19.45 0.27 2.86
C PRO A 2 17.97 0.50 3.22
N LEU A 3 17.14 -0.54 3.11
CA LEU A 3 15.69 -0.43 3.38
C LEU A 3 15.40 0.00 4.82
N SER A 4 16.15 -0.53 5.79
CA SER A 4 16.00 -0.17 7.20
C SER A 4 16.22 1.31 7.45
N GLU A 5 17.24 1.90 6.84
CA GLU A 5 17.53 3.34 6.93
C GLU A 5 16.44 4.18 6.24
N SER A 6 15.98 3.75 5.07
CA SER A 6 14.92 4.44 4.31
C SER A 6 13.62 4.52 5.13
N ILE A 7 13.15 3.38 5.65
CA ILE A 7 11.96 3.35 6.50
C ILE A 7 12.19 4.11 7.81
N ALA A 8 13.38 3.99 8.42
CA ALA A 8 13.67 4.67 9.67
C ALA A 8 13.61 6.20 9.56
N THR A 9 14.06 6.71 8.42
CA THR A 9 14.17 8.15 8.13
C THR A 9 12.82 8.74 7.73
N HIS A 10 12.05 8.02 6.91
CA HIS A 10 10.88 8.59 6.24
C HIS A 10 9.55 8.21 6.89
N VAL A 11 9.44 7.03 7.51
CA VAL A 11 8.20 6.58 8.16
C VAL A 11 8.27 6.85 9.65
N ARG A 12 7.46 7.80 10.11
CA ARG A 12 7.35 8.17 11.53
C ARG A 12 6.05 7.61 12.11
N ASP A 13 6.02 7.43 13.43
CA ASP A 13 4.78 7.12 14.13
C ASP A 13 3.76 8.24 13.90
N GLY A 14 2.48 7.88 13.78
CA GLY A 14 1.41 8.85 13.47
C GLY A 14 1.29 9.26 12.00
N ALA A 15 2.24 8.87 11.14
CA ALA A 15 2.23 9.29 9.73
C ALA A 15 1.11 8.63 8.92
N SER A 16 0.65 9.33 7.89
CA SER A 16 -0.15 8.74 6.82
C SER A 16 0.75 8.04 5.80
N VAL A 17 0.55 6.74 5.61
CA VAL A 17 1.42 5.89 4.80
C VAL A 17 0.59 5.14 3.76
N ALA A 18 0.86 5.42 2.48
CA ALA A 18 0.30 4.66 1.37
C ALA A 18 1.27 3.56 0.94
N LEU A 19 0.84 2.30 0.91
CA LEU A 19 1.62 1.18 0.37
C LEU A 19 0.93 0.64 -0.87
N GLU A 20 1.27 1.17 -2.05
CA GLU A 20 0.50 0.94 -3.27
C GLU A 20 1.13 -0.09 -4.23
N GLY A 21 0.28 -0.65 -5.10
CA GLY A 21 0.49 -1.80 -5.99
C GLY A 21 -0.89 -2.33 -6.48
N PHE A 22 -0.99 -3.36 -7.31
CA PHE A 22 -2.32 -3.92 -7.64
C PHE A 22 -2.21 -5.38 -8.04
N THR A 23 -2.27 -6.27 -7.05
CA THR A 23 -1.86 -7.70 -7.11
C THR A 23 -0.39 -7.93 -7.50
N HIS A 24 0.17 -6.97 -8.23
CA HIS A 24 1.51 -6.76 -8.74
C HIS A 24 2.23 -5.69 -7.91
N LEU A 25 3.54 -5.89 -7.65
CA LEU A 25 4.44 -4.93 -6.99
C LEU A 25 3.91 -4.38 -5.66
N ILE A 26 3.28 -5.21 -4.85
CA ILE A 26 2.87 -4.80 -3.50
C ILE A 26 4.14 -4.76 -2.63
N PRO A 27 4.46 -3.65 -1.93
CA PRO A 27 5.75 -3.50 -1.24
C PRO A 27 5.82 -4.25 0.11
N PHE A 28 5.78 -5.58 0.07
CA PHE A 28 5.84 -6.45 1.25
C PHE A 28 7.09 -6.22 2.09
N ALA A 29 8.26 -6.12 1.45
CA ALA A 29 9.51 -5.88 2.17
C ALA A 29 9.47 -4.61 3.02
N ALA A 30 8.90 -3.52 2.49
CA ALA A 30 8.76 -2.27 3.21
C ALA A 30 7.75 -2.38 4.37
N GLY A 31 6.61 -3.06 4.17
CA GLY A 31 5.66 -3.32 5.25
C GLY A 31 6.26 -4.16 6.38
N HIS A 32 7.03 -5.21 6.04
CA HIS A 32 7.75 -6.01 7.03
C HIS A 32 8.80 -5.18 7.78
N GLU A 33 9.47 -4.24 7.11
CA GLU A 33 10.40 -3.30 7.74
C GLU A 33 9.71 -2.38 8.74
N ILE A 34 8.55 -1.82 8.37
CA ILE A 34 7.73 -1.02 9.28
C ILE A 34 7.35 -1.82 10.53
N ILE A 35 6.98 -3.10 10.36
CA ILE A 35 6.64 -4.01 11.46
C ILE A 35 7.85 -4.28 12.36
N ARG A 36 9.02 -4.61 11.78
CA ARG A 36 10.26 -4.86 12.53
C ARG A 36 10.73 -3.63 13.32
N GLN A 37 10.58 -2.43 12.75
CA GLN A 37 10.87 -1.17 13.43
C GLN A 37 9.78 -0.76 14.44
N ARG A 38 8.71 -1.55 14.57
CA ARG A 38 7.60 -1.33 15.51
C ARG A 38 6.97 0.04 15.38
N ARG A 39 6.79 0.54 14.15
CA ARG A 39 6.07 1.80 13.94
C ARG A 39 4.62 1.67 14.39
N ARG A 40 4.05 2.74 14.93
CA ARG A 40 2.71 2.76 15.56
C ARG A 40 1.93 4.01 15.18
N GLY A 41 0.62 3.97 15.43
CA GLY A 41 -0.26 5.12 15.20
C GLY A 41 -0.44 5.47 13.71
N LEU A 42 -0.09 4.56 12.79
CA LEU A 42 -0.09 4.89 11.37
C LEU A 42 -1.52 5.03 10.84
N HIS A 43 -1.72 5.98 9.93
CA HIS A 43 -2.86 6.00 9.05
C HIS A 43 -2.48 5.28 7.76
N LEU A 44 -2.90 4.03 7.62
CA LEU A 44 -2.66 3.25 6.41
C LEU A 44 -3.66 3.66 5.32
N ILE A 45 -3.14 3.88 4.12
CA ILE A 45 -3.93 4.27 2.95
C ILE A 45 -3.67 3.26 1.85
N ARG A 46 -4.74 2.66 1.35
CA ARG A 46 -4.62 1.62 0.34
C ARG A 46 -5.93 1.42 -0.39
N MET A 47 -5.93 1.45 -1.73
CA MET A 47 -7.16 1.13 -2.48
C MET A 47 -7.69 -0.27 -2.15
N THR A 48 -6.81 -1.27 -2.22
CA THR A 48 -7.12 -2.69 -2.00
C THR A 48 -6.20 -3.33 -0.95
N PRO A 49 -6.46 -3.16 0.37
CA PRO A 49 -5.72 -3.83 1.42
C PRO A 49 -5.65 -5.34 1.19
N ASP A 50 -4.46 -5.88 1.35
CA ASP A 50 -4.11 -7.28 1.14
C ASP A 50 -3.35 -7.83 2.36
N LEU A 51 -2.55 -8.89 2.16
CA LEU A 51 -1.84 -9.59 3.24
C LEU A 51 -0.89 -8.68 4.01
N ILE A 52 -0.14 -7.78 3.36
CA ILE A 52 0.79 -6.93 4.12
C ILE A 52 0.03 -5.97 5.04
N HIS A 53 -1.14 -5.49 4.62
CA HIS A 53 -1.99 -4.64 5.45
C HIS A 53 -2.61 -5.43 6.61
N ASP A 54 -3.04 -6.67 6.37
CA ASP A 54 -3.52 -7.59 7.41
C ASP A 54 -2.44 -7.83 8.47
N GLN A 55 -1.19 -8.03 8.05
CA GLN A 55 -0.04 -8.17 8.94
C GLN A 55 0.24 -6.90 9.73
N MET A 56 0.30 -5.73 9.08
CA MET A 56 0.56 -4.45 9.74
C MET A 56 -0.51 -4.11 10.78
N ILE A 57 -1.79 -4.37 10.46
CA ILE A 57 -2.91 -4.21 11.40
C ILE A 57 -2.79 -5.20 12.56
N GLY A 58 -2.59 -6.49 12.28
CA GLY A 58 -2.45 -7.52 13.30
C GLY A 58 -1.25 -7.34 14.23
N MET A 59 -0.21 -6.65 13.76
CA MET A 59 0.98 -6.27 14.55
C MET A 59 0.86 -4.90 15.24
N GLY A 60 -0.31 -4.26 15.19
CA GLY A 60 -0.62 -3.02 15.90
C GLY A 60 -0.01 -1.76 15.29
N CYS A 61 0.37 -1.78 14.01
CA CYS A 61 0.97 -0.61 13.36
C CYS A 61 -0.06 0.48 13.05
N ALA A 62 -1.30 0.10 12.76
CA ALA A 62 -2.34 0.98 12.23
C ALA A 62 -3.31 1.49 13.31
N GLU A 63 -3.51 2.80 13.38
CA GLU A 63 -4.61 3.44 14.11
C GLU A 63 -5.79 3.74 13.18
N ARG A 64 -5.51 4.06 11.90
CA ARG A 64 -6.54 4.36 10.90
C ARG A 64 -6.28 3.61 9.59
N LEU A 65 -7.35 3.30 8.87
CA LEU A 65 -7.31 2.71 7.53
C LEU A 65 -8.27 3.43 6.58
N THR A 66 -7.76 3.97 5.47
CA THR A 66 -8.56 4.47 4.35
C THR A 66 -8.45 3.51 3.17
N PHE A 67 -9.58 2.96 2.73
CA PHE A 67 -9.58 1.92 1.70
C PHE A 67 -10.89 1.84 0.91
N SER A 68 -10.91 1.00 -0.13
CA SER A 68 -12.12 0.76 -0.94
C SER A 68 -12.56 -0.70 -1.03
N TRP A 69 -11.65 -1.64 -0.80
CA TRP A 69 -11.98 -3.07 -0.76
C TRP A 69 -10.91 -3.83 0.01
N GLY A 70 -11.26 -4.62 1.03
CA GLY A 70 -10.30 -5.41 1.81
C GLY A 70 -10.51 -6.91 1.64
N GLY A 71 -9.48 -7.64 1.23
CA GLY A 71 -9.58 -9.09 1.03
C GLY A 71 -8.28 -9.76 0.64
N ASN A 72 -8.23 -11.08 0.77
CA ASN A 72 -7.20 -11.94 0.19
C ASN A 72 -7.68 -12.39 -1.22
N PRO A 73 -7.14 -11.82 -2.31
CA PRO A 73 -7.66 -12.07 -3.65
C PRO A 73 -7.58 -13.55 -4.04
N GLY A 74 -8.75 -14.14 -4.30
CA GLY A 74 -8.89 -15.54 -4.69
C GLY A 74 -8.95 -16.54 -3.53
N VAL A 75 -8.90 -16.09 -2.27
CA VAL A 75 -8.94 -16.97 -1.09
C VAL A 75 -10.06 -16.59 -0.13
N GLY A 76 -10.18 -15.31 0.24
CA GLY A 76 -11.24 -14.86 1.14
C GLY A 76 -10.90 -13.66 1.98
N SER A 77 -11.15 -13.78 3.28
CA SER A 77 -11.12 -12.70 4.25
C SER A 77 -9.71 -12.34 4.74
N LEU A 78 -9.50 -11.05 5.03
CA LEU A 78 -8.37 -10.59 5.86
C LEU A 78 -8.78 -10.70 7.34
N HIS A 79 -8.22 -11.68 8.05
CA HIS A 79 -8.67 -12.04 9.40
C HIS A 79 -8.25 -11.03 10.46
N ARG A 80 -7.09 -10.39 10.30
CA ARG A 80 -6.60 -9.36 11.23
C ARG A 80 -7.32 -8.04 11.03
N LEU A 81 -7.64 -7.68 9.80
CA LEU A 81 -8.53 -6.56 9.51
C LEU A 81 -9.91 -6.76 10.17
N ARG A 82 -10.52 -7.94 10.03
CA ARG A 82 -11.81 -8.24 10.68
C ARG A 82 -11.72 -8.24 12.19
N ASP A 83 -10.67 -8.86 12.76
CA ASP A 83 -10.44 -8.82 14.21
C ASP A 83 -10.35 -7.38 14.73
N ALA A 84 -9.73 -6.46 13.98
CA ALA A 84 -9.62 -5.05 14.36
C ALA A 84 -10.97 -4.32 14.29
N ILE A 85 -11.77 -4.58 13.25
CA ILE A 85 -13.09 -3.96 13.06
C ILE A 85 -14.12 -4.51 14.05
N GLU A 86 -14.23 -5.83 14.14
CA GLU A 86 -15.29 -6.52 14.87
C GLU A 86 -14.98 -6.66 16.37
N ARG A 87 -13.69 -6.74 16.73
CA ARG A 87 -13.24 -7.08 18.08
C ARG A 87 -12.20 -6.12 18.65
N GLN A 88 -11.85 -5.06 17.92
CA GLN A 88 -10.88 -4.05 18.34
C GLN A 88 -9.52 -4.66 18.72
N TRP A 89 -9.11 -5.74 18.03
CA TRP A 89 -7.84 -6.42 18.26
C TRP A 89 -6.87 -6.21 17.09
N PRO A 90 -5.57 -5.96 17.33
CA PRO A 90 -4.93 -5.82 18.64
C PRO A 90 -5.24 -4.49 19.33
N GLN A 91 -5.84 -3.55 18.60
CA GLN A 91 -6.31 -2.26 19.07
C GLN A 91 -7.49 -1.80 18.20
N PRO A 92 -8.28 -0.78 18.63
CA PRO A 92 -9.29 -0.18 17.79
C PRO A 92 -8.69 0.37 16.49
N LEU A 93 -9.37 0.11 15.36
CA LEU A 93 -8.99 0.62 14.05
C LEU A 93 -10.09 1.55 13.54
N ALA A 94 -9.78 2.83 13.36
CA ALA A 94 -10.70 3.75 12.70
C ALA A 94 -10.66 3.51 11.19
N ILE A 95 -11.83 3.33 10.56
CA ILE A 95 -11.92 3.05 9.13
C ILE A 95 -12.63 4.17 8.39
N THR A 96 -12.12 4.48 7.20
CA THR A 96 -12.80 5.31 6.20
C THR A 96 -12.90 4.51 4.91
N GLU A 97 -14.11 4.05 4.62
CA GLU A 97 -14.40 3.31 3.40
C GLU A 97 -14.92 4.23 2.28
N HIS A 98 -14.34 4.06 1.11
CA HIS A 98 -14.69 4.77 -0.12
C HIS A 98 -15.07 3.78 -1.21
N THR A 99 -15.87 4.23 -2.18
CA THR A 99 -15.95 3.48 -3.43
C THR A 99 -14.59 3.47 -4.11
N HIS A 100 -14.31 2.46 -4.95
CA HIS A 100 -13.05 2.39 -5.67
C HIS A 100 -12.82 3.61 -6.59
N ALA A 101 -13.90 4.17 -7.14
CA ALA A 101 -13.85 5.38 -7.96
C ALA A 101 -13.52 6.63 -7.13
N GLU A 102 -14.09 6.78 -5.93
CA GLU A 102 -13.80 7.90 -5.02
C GLU A 102 -12.33 7.94 -4.63
N ILE A 103 -11.74 6.81 -4.24
CA ILE A 103 -10.32 6.78 -3.84
C ILE A 103 -9.38 7.03 -5.03
N GLY A 104 -9.75 6.55 -6.23
CA GLY A 104 -9.02 6.86 -7.46
C GLY A 104 -9.05 8.35 -7.79
N ALA A 105 -10.22 8.98 -7.68
CA ALA A 105 -10.37 10.42 -7.86
C ALA A 105 -9.60 11.21 -6.79
N ALA A 106 -9.64 10.77 -5.52
CA ALA A 106 -8.91 11.38 -4.41
C ALA A 106 -7.39 11.36 -4.60
N TYR A 107 -6.83 10.25 -5.11
CA TYR A 107 -5.43 10.16 -5.49
C TYR A 107 -5.10 11.07 -6.67
N GLN A 108 -5.96 11.15 -7.69
CA GLN A 108 -5.76 12.08 -8.80
C GLN A 108 -5.75 13.54 -8.34
N ALA A 109 -6.66 13.92 -7.44
CA ALA A 109 -6.67 15.27 -6.85
C ALA A 109 -5.38 15.56 -6.09
N GLY A 110 -4.91 14.61 -5.25
CA GLY A 110 -3.64 14.73 -4.54
C GLY A 110 -2.46 14.89 -5.50
N ALA A 111 -2.37 14.05 -6.53
CA ALA A 111 -1.35 14.12 -7.57
C ALA A 111 -1.38 15.44 -8.35
N SER A 112 -2.55 16.06 -8.46
CA SER A 112 -2.75 17.34 -9.15
C SER A 112 -2.55 18.56 -8.24
N GLY A 113 -2.24 18.36 -6.96
CA GLY A 113 -2.14 19.43 -5.96
C GLY A 113 -3.48 20.10 -5.64
N LEU A 114 -4.60 19.43 -5.92
CA LEU A 114 -5.95 19.91 -5.65
C LEU A 114 -6.41 19.47 -4.25
N PRO A 115 -7.24 20.26 -3.55
CA PRO A 115 -7.73 19.90 -2.21
C PRO A 115 -8.80 18.80 -2.22
N CYS A 116 -9.48 18.62 -3.36
CA CYS A 116 -10.52 17.60 -3.52
C CYS A 116 -10.71 17.26 -5.00
N ALA A 117 -11.26 16.07 -5.25
CA ALA A 117 -11.80 15.70 -6.54
C ALA A 117 -13.30 16.01 -6.59
N LEU A 118 -13.79 16.33 -7.78
CA LEU A 118 -15.22 16.44 -8.07
C LEU A 118 -15.64 15.26 -8.94
N MET A 119 -16.72 14.58 -8.55
CA MET A 119 -17.29 13.49 -9.34
C MET A 119 -18.81 13.45 -9.23
N HIS A 120 -19.47 12.82 -10.20
CA HIS A 120 -20.89 12.55 -10.07
C HIS A 120 -21.14 11.59 -8.91
N HIS A 121 -22.18 11.88 -8.13
CA HIS A 121 -22.72 10.94 -7.15
C HIS A 121 -23.70 10.03 -7.88
N TYR A 122 -23.31 8.76 -8.07
CA TYR A 122 -24.06 7.84 -8.94
C TYR A 122 -25.23 7.14 -8.22
N ALA A 123 -25.14 6.92 -6.91
CA ALA A 123 -26.16 6.23 -6.14
C ALA A 123 -25.99 6.52 -4.64
N ASP A 124 -27.11 6.54 -3.91
CA ASP A 124 -27.10 6.52 -2.44
C ASP A 124 -26.73 5.13 -1.95
N THR A 125 -25.61 5.03 -1.25
CA THR A 125 -25.05 3.76 -0.75
C THR A 125 -25.03 3.72 0.79
N ASP A 126 -24.83 2.53 1.37
CA ASP A 126 -24.60 2.43 2.81
C ASP A 126 -23.27 3.08 3.24
N LEU A 127 -22.30 3.21 2.32
CA LEU A 127 -21.08 4.00 2.54
C LEU A 127 -21.43 5.49 2.73
N ASP A 128 -22.38 6.01 1.96
CA ASP A 128 -22.86 7.38 2.10
C ASP A 128 -23.53 7.60 3.46
N ARG A 129 -24.36 6.65 3.88
CA ARG A 129 -25.03 6.69 5.20
C ARG A 129 -24.02 6.63 6.34
N ALA A 130 -23.00 5.77 6.23
CA ALA A 130 -21.95 5.63 7.24
C ALA A 130 -21.11 6.91 7.38
N ARG A 131 -20.82 7.60 6.26
CA ARG A 131 -20.11 8.89 6.28
C ARG A 131 -21.01 10.04 6.73
N GLY A 132 -22.30 9.97 6.44
CA GLY A 132 -23.31 10.93 6.85
C GLY A 132 -22.90 12.37 6.57
N ALA A 133 -22.85 13.18 7.63
CA ALA A 133 -22.51 14.60 7.55
C ALA A 133 -21.07 14.90 7.10
N GLN A 134 -20.21 13.90 6.88
CA GLN A 134 -18.87 14.08 6.32
C GLN A 134 -18.89 14.21 4.79
N MET A 135 -19.98 13.79 4.13
CA MET A 135 -20.14 14.01 2.69
C MET A 135 -20.25 15.51 2.39
N ARG A 136 -19.56 15.94 1.35
CA ARG A 136 -19.52 17.32 0.87
C ARG A 136 -19.90 17.34 -0.61
N THR A 137 -20.60 18.38 -1.02
CA THR A 137 -21.00 18.57 -2.41
C THR A 137 -20.69 19.98 -2.87
N VAL A 138 -20.39 20.15 -4.15
CA VAL A 138 -20.17 21.44 -4.80
C VAL A 138 -21.13 21.57 -5.97
N THR A 139 -21.74 22.74 -6.14
CA THR A 139 -22.53 23.05 -7.34
C THR A 139 -21.61 23.59 -8.41
N CYS A 140 -21.58 22.92 -9.57
CA CYS A 140 -20.80 23.35 -10.73
C CYS A 140 -21.31 24.73 -11.21
N PRO A 141 -20.45 25.75 -11.32
CA PRO A 141 -20.88 27.08 -11.75
C PRO A 141 -21.23 27.16 -13.25
N PHE A 142 -20.82 26.16 -14.04
CA PHE A 142 -21.06 26.12 -15.48
C PHE A 142 -22.31 25.33 -15.86
N SER A 143 -22.54 24.18 -15.23
CA SER A 143 -23.68 23.30 -15.52
C SER A 143 -24.82 23.40 -14.50
N GLY A 144 -24.57 23.98 -13.32
CA GLY A 144 -25.51 23.97 -12.20
C GLY A 144 -25.64 22.60 -11.51
N GLU A 145 -24.91 21.58 -11.95
CA GLU A 145 -24.97 20.23 -11.38
C GLU A 145 -24.36 20.17 -9.99
N ARG A 146 -24.97 19.37 -9.11
CA ARG A 146 -24.44 19.09 -7.78
C ARG A 146 -23.52 17.88 -7.85
N LEU A 147 -22.23 18.08 -7.58
CA LEU A 147 -21.18 17.07 -7.63
C LEU A 147 -20.73 16.68 -6.21
N LEU A 148 -20.30 15.43 -6.04
CA LEU A 148 -19.62 14.97 -4.83
C LEU A 148 -18.21 15.56 -4.79
N ALA A 149 -17.83 16.12 -3.64
CA ALA A 149 -16.47 16.57 -3.37
C ALA A 149 -15.77 15.54 -2.47
N VAL A 150 -14.78 14.85 -3.02
CA VAL A 150 -13.99 13.83 -2.32
C VAL A 150 -12.65 14.44 -1.90
N PRO A 151 -12.30 14.48 -0.61
CA PRO A 151 -11.02 15.03 -0.15
C PRO A 151 -9.84 14.37 -0.84
N ALA A 152 -8.83 15.16 -1.22
CA ALA A 152 -7.63 14.61 -1.84
C ALA A 152 -6.85 13.74 -0.84
N ILE A 153 -6.29 12.65 -1.35
CA ILE A 153 -5.34 11.82 -0.59
C ILE A 153 -3.94 12.35 -0.86
N THR A 154 -3.28 12.86 0.18
CA THR A 154 -1.90 13.39 0.12
C THR A 154 -1.05 12.78 1.24
N PRO A 155 -0.56 11.53 1.07
CA PRO A 155 0.13 10.82 2.14
C PRO A 155 1.42 11.52 2.56
N ASP A 156 1.79 11.41 3.84
CA ASP A 156 3.10 11.86 4.32
C ASP A 156 4.22 11.04 3.65
N VAL A 157 3.97 9.76 3.41
CA VAL A 157 4.84 8.85 2.68
C VAL A 157 4.02 7.93 1.79
N THR A 158 4.37 7.85 0.51
CA THR A 158 3.98 6.73 -0.36
C THR A 158 5.19 5.80 -0.50
N ILE A 159 4.93 4.50 -0.35
CA ILE A 159 5.89 3.43 -0.57
C ILE A 159 5.42 2.60 -1.76
N LEU A 160 6.29 2.44 -2.75
CA LEU A 160 6.06 1.58 -3.90
C LEU A 160 7.13 0.47 -3.95
N HIS A 161 6.79 -0.60 -4.65
CA HIS A 161 7.76 -1.52 -5.19
C HIS A 161 7.80 -1.38 -6.72
N ALA A 162 8.97 -1.57 -7.32
CA ALA A 162 9.19 -1.39 -8.75
C ALA A 162 10.26 -2.36 -9.26
N GLN A 163 10.35 -2.50 -10.57
CA GLN A 163 11.30 -3.45 -11.15
C GLN A 163 12.74 -2.93 -11.11
N GLN A 164 12.96 -1.69 -11.57
CA GLN A 164 14.31 -1.23 -11.87
C GLN A 164 14.52 0.21 -11.43
N VAL A 165 15.74 0.52 -10.99
CA VAL A 165 16.27 1.88 -10.83
C VAL A 165 17.47 2.06 -11.75
N ASP A 166 17.66 3.25 -12.31
CA ASP A 166 18.90 3.60 -13.00
C ASP A 166 19.89 4.31 -12.05
N ARG A 167 21.12 4.55 -12.53
CA ARG A 167 22.16 5.27 -11.77
C ARG A 167 21.78 6.70 -11.40
N ASN A 168 20.82 7.30 -12.10
CA ASN A 168 20.34 8.65 -11.80
C ASN A 168 19.24 8.64 -10.73
N GLY A 169 18.76 7.48 -10.31
CA GLY A 169 17.67 7.33 -9.36
C GLY A 169 16.28 7.39 -9.98
N ASN A 170 16.16 7.35 -11.31
CA ASN A 170 14.87 7.19 -11.97
C ASN A 170 14.37 5.76 -11.71
N VAL A 171 13.06 5.55 -11.63
CA VAL A 171 12.48 4.24 -11.33
C VAL A 171 11.54 3.79 -12.43
N LEU A 172 11.78 2.61 -12.98
CA LEU A 172 10.94 1.98 -14.00
C LEU A 172 9.92 1.04 -13.37
N ILE A 173 8.65 1.29 -13.71
CA ILE A 173 7.50 0.43 -13.39
C ILE A 173 6.87 -0.02 -14.71
N ARG A 174 6.70 -1.33 -14.89
CA ARG A 174 6.06 -1.92 -16.08
C ARG A 174 5.02 -2.97 -15.69
N GLY A 175 4.10 -3.28 -16.59
CA GLY A 175 3.01 -4.22 -16.33
C GLY A 175 1.80 -3.51 -15.73
N ILE A 176 1.12 -4.13 -14.75
CA ILE A 176 -0.07 -3.54 -14.14
C ILE A 176 0.36 -2.46 -13.14
N ILE A 177 -0.02 -1.21 -13.42
CA ILE A 177 0.39 -0.04 -12.63
C ILE A 177 -0.56 0.24 -11.46
N GLY A 178 -1.86 -0.01 -11.63
CA GLY A 178 -2.87 0.44 -10.65
C GLY A 178 -2.78 1.96 -10.42
N ALA A 179 -2.86 2.38 -9.17
CA ALA A 179 -2.73 3.78 -8.76
C ALA A 179 -1.28 4.21 -8.41
N ALA A 180 -0.26 3.43 -8.78
CA ALA A 180 1.12 3.71 -8.37
C ALA A 180 1.59 5.10 -8.82
N ARG A 181 1.22 5.56 -10.02
CA ARG A 181 1.60 6.88 -10.53
C ARG A 181 0.96 7.99 -9.70
N GLU A 182 -0.35 7.94 -9.51
CA GLU A 182 -1.08 8.95 -8.75
C GLU A 182 -0.64 8.96 -7.29
N ALA A 183 -0.43 7.79 -6.68
CA ALA A 183 0.06 7.68 -5.31
C ALA A 183 1.48 8.24 -5.15
N ALA A 184 2.35 8.03 -6.13
CA ALA A 184 3.69 8.61 -6.15
C ALA A 184 3.65 10.15 -6.19
N LEU A 185 2.83 10.71 -7.07
CA LEU A 185 2.70 12.16 -7.27
C LEU A 185 1.96 12.85 -6.12
N ALA A 186 1.04 12.16 -5.46
CA ALA A 186 0.26 12.71 -4.36
C ALA A 186 1.03 12.82 -3.02
N ALA A 187 2.15 12.11 -2.90
CA ALA A 187 2.88 11.97 -1.65
C ALA A 187 3.78 13.18 -1.35
N ARG A 188 3.98 13.47 -0.06
CA ARG A 188 5.03 14.41 0.36
C ARG A 188 6.43 13.80 0.26
N ARG A 189 6.52 12.47 0.40
CA ARG A 189 7.75 11.69 0.26
C ARG A 189 7.45 10.39 -0.47
N LEU A 190 8.34 10.00 -1.38
CA LEU A 190 8.23 8.76 -2.13
C LEU A 190 9.42 7.85 -1.81
N VAL A 191 9.13 6.72 -1.19
CA VAL A 191 10.12 5.65 -0.96
C VAL A 191 9.84 4.53 -1.95
N VAL A 192 10.87 4.06 -2.65
CA VAL A 192 10.72 2.96 -3.61
C VAL A 192 11.68 1.82 -3.28
N THR A 193 11.13 0.62 -3.20
CA THR A 193 11.94 -0.60 -3.25
C THR A 193 12.00 -1.11 -4.68
N VAL A 194 13.15 -1.63 -5.11
CA VAL A 194 13.33 -2.13 -6.48
C VAL A 194 13.98 -3.49 -6.51
N GLU A 195 13.67 -4.30 -7.53
CA GLU A 195 14.31 -5.61 -7.71
C GLU A 195 15.80 -5.49 -8.05
N GLN A 196 16.17 -4.56 -8.95
CA GLN A 196 17.56 -4.39 -9.36
C GLN A 196 17.89 -2.95 -9.79
N GLU A 197 19.18 -2.63 -9.76
CA GLU A 197 19.74 -1.45 -10.40
C GLU A 197 20.26 -1.81 -11.80
N VAL A 198 20.02 -0.95 -12.78
CA VAL A 198 20.48 -1.11 -14.17
C VAL A 198 21.17 0.14 -14.69
N GLU A 199 21.99 -0.01 -15.72
CA GLU A 199 22.64 1.15 -16.35
C GLU A 199 21.67 1.94 -17.23
N HIS A 200 20.82 1.24 -17.99
CA HIS A 200 19.82 1.82 -18.87
C HIS A 200 18.53 1.00 -18.79
N PHE A 201 17.39 1.67 -18.94
CA PHE A 201 16.09 1.00 -19.03
C PHE A 201 15.86 0.43 -20.42
N ASP A 202 15.45 -0.84 -20.46
CA ASP A 202 14.72 -1.40 -21.60
C ASP A 202 13.21 -1.25 -21.32
N ALA A 203 12.71 -0.01 -21.43
CA ALA A 203 11.36 0.34 -21.06
C ALA A 203 10.36 -0.07 -22.17
N PRO A 204 9.42 -1.00 -21.91
CA PRO A 204 8.41 -1.34 -22.89
C PRO A 204 7.39 -0.20 -23.08
N LEU A 205 6.61 -0.27 -24.16
CA LEU A 205 5.47 0.63 -24.39
C LEU A 205 4.55 0.66 -23.16
N ASN A 206 4.11 1.86 -22.78
CA ASN A 206 3.25 2.14 -21.61
C ASN A 206 3.90 1.87 -20.23
N ALA A 207 5.21 1.60 -20.16
CA ALA A 207 5.92 1.65 -18.89
C ALA A 207 5.95 3.08 -18.33
N ILE A 208 6.06 3.16 -17.02
CA ILE A 208 6.19 4.42 -16.29
C ILE A 208 7.62 4.55 -15.81
N VAL A 209 8.23 5.71 -16.08
CA VAL A 209 9.48 6.11 -15.46
C VAL A 209 9.17 7.23 -14.48
N LEU A 210 9.28 6.93 -13.18
CA LEU A 210 9.24 7.94 -12.14
C LEU A 210 10.60 8.65 -12.14
N PRO A 211 10.64 9.97 -12.36
CA PRO A 211 11.89 10.68 -12.42
C PRO A 211 12.51 10.81 -11.02
N HIS A 212 13.84 10.78 -10.94
CA HIS A 212 14.58 10.79 -9.68
C HIS A 212 14.21 11.95 -8.73
N TRP A 213 13.86 13.12 -9.26
CA TRP A 213 13.49 14.28 -8.44
C TRP A 213 12.16 14.09 -7.69
N LEU A 214 11.31 13.15 -8.12
CA LEU A 214 10.11 12.75 -7.39
C LEU A 214 10.45 11.76 -6.26
N VAL A 215 11.54 11.01 -6.41
CA VAL A 215 11.89 9.88 -5.54
C VAL A 215 12.73 10.37 -4.36
N THR A 216 12.21 10.19 -3.15
CA THR A 216 12.90 10.59 -1.90
C THR A 216 13.99 9.60 -1.51
N ALA A 217 13.71 8.29 -1.64
CA ALA A 217 14.67 7.24 -1.34
C ALA A 217 14.42 5.99 -2.16
N VAL A 218 15.50 5.31 -2.58
CA VAL A 218 15.45 4.01 -3.25
C VAL A 218 16.27 2.97 -2.50
N SER A 219 15.71 1.77 -2.38
CA SER A 219 16.37 0.59 -1.81
C SER A 219 16.27 -0.59 -2.77
N VAL A 220 17.41 -1.18 -3.15
CA VAL A 220 17.44 -2.42 -3.93
C VAL A 220 17.13 -3.58 -2.99
N VAL A 221 16.00 -4.25 -3.22
CA VAL A 221 15.45 -5.32 -2.40
C VAL A 221 14.87 -6.39 -3.33
N PRO A 222 15.70 -7.31 -3.84
CA PRO A 222 15.24 -8.44 -4.65
C PRO A 222 14.18 -9.27 -3.92
N GLY A 223 13.15 -9.71 -4.64
CA GLY A 223 11.99 -10.39 -4.09
C GLY A 223 11.10 -9.49 -3.24
N GLY A 224 11.24 -8.16 -3.35
CA GLY A 224 10.65 -7.18 -2.44
C GLY A 224 9.12 -7.16 -2.45
N ALA A 225 8.50 -7.68 -3.51
CA ALA A 225 7.05 -7.84 -3.60
C ALA A 225 6.52 -9.20 -3.14
N HIS A 226 7.36 -10.22 -2.92
CA HIS A 226 6.87 -11.55 -2.52
C HIS A 226 5.98 -11.45 -1.26
N PRO A 227 4.79 -12.08 -1.24
CA PRO A 227 4.23 -13.09 -2.17
C PRO A 227 3.50 -12.54 -3.40
N SER A 228 3.32 -11.22 -3.52
CA SER A 228 2.88 -10.58 -4.77
C SER A 228 3.92 -10.84 -5.87
N TYR A 229 3.53 -10.66 -7.13
CA TYR A 229 4.42 -10.89 -8.27
C TYR A 229 5.08 -9.59 -8.73
N ALA A 230 6.24 -9.73 -9.38
CA ALA A 230 6.91 -8.65 -10.10
C ALA A 230 7.10 -9.08 -11.56
N ALA A 231 6.40 -8.41 -12.49
CA ALA A 231 6.36 -8.82 -13.89
C ALA A 231 7.76 -8.84 -14.52
N GLY A 232 8.15 -10.00 -15.04
CA GLY A 232 9.46 -10.25 -15.61
C GLY A 232 10.55 -10.65 -14.61
N PHE A 233 10.21 -10.85 -13.33
CA PHE A 233 11.12 -11.35 -12.28
C PHE A 233 10.60 -12.65 -11.67
N TYR A 234 9.38 -12.65 -11.13
CA TYR A 234 8.79 -13.83 -10.51
C TYR A 234 7.26 -13.79 -10.53
N GLU A 235 6.65 -14.97 -10.46
CA GLU A 235 5.20 -15.16 -10.41
C GLU A 235 4.64 -14.98 -9.00
N ARG A 236 3.31 -14.92 -8.89
CA ARG A 236 2.60 -14.78 -7.61
C ARG A 236 2.69 -16.10 -6.84
N ASP A 237 3.08 -16.04 -5.57
CA ASP A 237 3.10 -17.22 -4.70
C ASP A 237 1.68 -17.54 -4.19
N ASN A 238 0.85 -18.11 -5.05
CA ASN A 238 -0.54 -18.47 -4.70
C ASN A 238 -0.61 -19.49 -3.55
N ARG A 239 0.42 -20.33 -3.39
CA ARG A 239 0.51 -21.26 -2.25
C ARG A 239 0.58 -20.47 -0.95
N PHE A 240 1.41 -19.44 -0.87
CA PHE A 240 1.49 -18.58 0.31
C PHE A 240 0.16 -17.86 0.59
N TYR A 241 -0.52 -17.36 -0.44
CA TYR A 241 -1.85 -16.73 -0.26
C TYR A 241 -2.89 -17.69 0.33
N LEU A 242 -2.85 -18.99 -0.04
CA LEU A 242 -3.71 -20.03 0.54
C LEU A 242 -3.31 -20.38 1.99
N GLU A 243 -2.00 -20.54 2.24
CA GLU A 243 -1.47 -20.82 3.58
C GLU A 243 -1.77 -19.67 4.56
N TRP A 244 -1.74 -18.42 4.08
CA TRP A 244 -2.03 -17.25 4.90
C TRP A 244 -3.41 -17.29 5.54
N ASP A 245 -4.43 -17.84 4.87
CA ASP A 245 -5.76 -17.96 5.47
C ASP A 245 -5.71 -18.76 6.78
N GLN A 246 -4.97 -19.86 6.80
CA GLN A 246 -4.84 -20.69 8.00
C GLN A 246 -3.97 -20.03 9.07
N ILE A 247 -2.91 -19.33 8.67
CA ILE A 247 -2.01 -18.60 9.58
C ILE A 247 -2.76 -17.46 10.26
N ALA A 248 -3.46 -16.64 9.48
CA ALA A 248 -4.13 -15.45 9.95
C ALA A 248 -5.47 -15.75 10.62
N ARG A 249 -6.06 -16.95 10.50
CA ARG A 249 -7.33 -17.24 11.19
C ARG A 249 -7.20 -17.26 12.71
N ASP A 250 -6.11 -17.81 13.23
CA ASP A 250 -5.83 -17.87 14.67
C ASP A 250 -4.85 -16.77 15.10
N ARG A 251 -5.05 -16.16 16.28
CA ARG A 251 -4.19 -15.07 16.76
C ARG A 251 -2.82 -15.58 17.20
N GLY A 252 -2.77 -16.73 17.87
CA GLY A 252 -1.52 -17.33 18.34
C GLY A 252 -0.63 -17.77 17.18
N ARG A 253 -1.20 -18.48 16.19
CA ARG A 253 -0.49 -18.89 14.97
C ARG A 253 0.03 -17.69 14.18
N PHE A 254 -0.79 -16.64 14.04
CA PHE A 254 -0.35 -15.40 13.41
C PHE A 254 0.82 -14.75 14.15
N GLN A 255 0.70 -14.56 15.47
CA GLN A 255 1.77 -13.95 16.27
C GLN A 255 3.07 -14.77 16.20
N GLN A 256 2.96 -16.10 16.28
CA GLN A 256 4.09 -17.00 16.14
C GLN A 256 4.75 -16.85 14.76
N TRP A 257 3.96 -16.85 13.68
CA TRP A 257 4.48 -16.69 12.32
C TRP A 257 5.18 -15.32 12.14
N MET A 258 4.55 -14.24 12.61
CA MET A 258 5.14 -12.90 12.56
C MET A 258 6.44 -12.84 13.38
N GLN A 259 6.49 -13.49 14.54
CA GLN A 259 7.69 -13.55 15.35
C GLN A 259 8.82 -14.31 14.63
N GLU A 260 8.53 -15.48 14.08
CA GLU A 260 9.51 -16.38 13.48
C GLU A 260 10.08 -15.86 12.16
N HIS A 261 9.22 -15.34 11.29
CA HIS A 261 9.60 -14.97 9.92
C HIS A 261 9.86 -13.48 9.74
N VAL A 262 9.15 -12.60 10.46
CA VAL A 262 9.31 -11.15 10.32
C VAL A 262 10.22 -10.62 11.41
N LEU A 263 9.84 -10.71 12.69
CA LEU A 263 10.57 -10.06 13.78
C LEU A 263 11.95 -10.68 14.08
N SER A 264 12.13 -11.98 13.82
CA SER A 264 13.42 -12.66 14.06
C SER A 264 14.35 -12.65 12.83
N SER A 265 13.90 -12.09 11.70
CA SER A 265 14.73 -11.90 10.51
C SER A 265 15.41 -10.53 10.57
N ARG A 266 16.70 -10.46 10.21
CA ARG A 266 17.42 -9.18 10.18
C ARG A 266 16.90 -8.25 9.08
N ASP A 267 16.56 -8.82 7.93
CA ASP A 267 16.09 -8.10 6.74
C ASP A 267 15.15 -8.99 5.90
N HIS A 268 14.73 -8.48 4.74
CA HIS A 268 13.85 -9.19 3.81
C HIS A 268 14.51 -10.42 3.19
N ALA A 269 15.83 -10.37 2.91
CA ALA A 269 16.54 -11.51 2.32
C ALA A 269 16.57 -12.71 3.27
N GLU A 270 16.80 -12.48 4.57
CA GLU A 270 16.71 -13.54 5.58
C GLU A 270 15.29 -14.10 5.71
N LEU A 271 14.26 -13.25 5.62
CA LEU A 271 12.86 -13.69 5.60
C LEU A 271 12.60 -14.63 4.42
N LEU A 272 13.00 -14.26 3.19
CA LEU A 272 12.83 -15.11 2.00
C LEU A 272 13.57 -16.45 2.15
N ALA A 273 14.80 -16.43 2.69
CA ALA A 273 15.57 -17.63 2.96
C ALA A 273 14.85 -18.57 3.96
N ARG A 274 14.24 -18.02 5.02
CA ARG A 274 13.43 -18.79 5.97
C ARG A 274 12.17 -19.39 5.33
N LEU A 275 11.55 -18.66 4.39
CA LEU A 275 10.42 -19.15 3.61
C LEU A 275 10.84 -20.13 2.49
N ARG A 276 12.14 -20.33 2.28
CA ARG A 276 12.72 -21.14 1.18
C ARG A 276 12.27 -20.64 -0.19
N VAL A 277 12.15 -19.33 -0.33
CA VAL A 277 11.84 -18.62 -1.57
C VAL A 277 13.14 -18.05 -2.12
N ALA A 278 13.39 -18.23 -3.41
CA ALA A 278 14.52 -17.59 -4.08
C ALA A 278 14.25 -16.09 -4.19
N ALA A 279 15.24 -15.28 -3.81
CA ALA A 279 15.21 -13.83 -3.96
C ALA A 279 15.44 -13.40 -5.41
#